data_AF-A0A0J7ZED7-F1
#
_entry.id   AF-A0A0J7ZED7-F1
#
_cell.length_a   1.000
_cell.length_b   1.000
_cell.length_c   1.000
_cell.angle_alpha   90.00
_cell.angle_beta   90.00
_cell.angle_gamma   90.00
#
_symmetry.space_group_name_H-M   'P 1'
#
loop_
_entity.id
_entity.type
_entity.pdbx_description
1 polymer ?
#
loop_
_entity_poly.entity_id
_entity_poly.type
_entity_poly.pdbx_seq_one_letter_code
_entity_poly.pdbx_strand_id
1 'polypeptide(L)'
;MLPRYKHAVRQARIEQLAVSVAAGERVLAEWDAVSDSLCDADHWPLDERYDLRQQQRDAEMWALFAPFLDHGPALVAHAEETLPFLDPEDRVDRRWPYRLRMLGEALEGGARVQAGFEAVAGALLPDHLRAEAAFTEAVVERNAEGWHYSLTWMENGDALVEIARAERDLRGHPDRSQRSARAQAARARSPHALRQPVATTAASAAAAPPGLLAHDRVRRSR
;
A
#
# COMPACT_ATOMS: atom_id res chain seq x y z
N MET A 1 -25.69 -14.97 2.41
CA MET A 1 -24.47 -15.59 2.97
C MET A 1 -24.46 -15.37 4.48
N LEU A 2 -24.23 -16.42 5.29
CA LEU A 2 -24.34 -16.36 6.76
C LEU A 2 -23.19 -15.56 7.41
N PRO A 3 -23.40 -14.83 8.52
CA PRO A 3 -22.36 -14.01 9.18
C PRO A 3 -21.08 -14.77 9.56
N ARG A 4 -21.21 -16.02 10.01
CA ARG A 4 -20.06 -16.87 10.37
C ARG A 4 -19.19 -17.20 9.15
N TYR A 5 -19.81 -17.39 7.99
CA TYR A 5 -19.09 -17.67 6.75
C TYR A 5 -18.28 -16.45 6.29
N LYS A 6 -18.88 -15.25 6.34
CA LYS A 6 -18.15 -14.00 6.01
C LYS A 6 -16.92 -13.80 6.90
N HIS A 7 -17.05 -14.12 8.19
CA HIS A 7 -15.92 -14.03 9.11
C HIS A 7 -14.81 -15.05 8.78
N ALA A 8 -15.17 -16.31 8.53
CA ALA A 8 -14.21 -17.35 8.17
C ALA A 8 -13.44 -17.03 6.87
N VAL A 9 -14.16 -16.58 5.83
CA VAL A 9 -13.52 -16.15 4.57
C VAL A 9 -12.56 -14.99 4.82
N ARG A 10 -12.96 -13.98 5.61
CA ARG A 10 -12.07 -12.87 5.94
C ARG A 10 -10.80 -13.33 6.67
N GLN A 11 -10.92 -14.22 7.66
CA GLN A 11 -9.75 -14.74 8.37
C GLN A 11 -8.80 -15.48 7.43
N ALA A 12 -9.31 -16.36 6.58
CA ALA A 12 -8.50 -17.05 5.58
C ALA A 12 -7.78 -16.09 4.63
N ARG A 13 -8.42 -14.98 4.23
CA ARG A 13 -7.79 -13.95 3.39
C ARG A 13 -6.73 -13.14 4.12
N ILE A 14 -6.91 -12.86 5.42
CA ILE A 14 -5.87 -12.23 6.24
C ILE A 14 -4.66 -13.16 6.43
N GLU A 15 -4.89 -14.46 6.60
CA GLU A 15 -3.81 -15.46 6.66
C GLU A 15 -3.06 -15.56 5.32
N GLN A 16 -3.79 -15.61 4.21
CA GLN A 16 -3.20 -15.56 2.87
C GLN A 16 -2.35 -14.29 2.68
N LEU A 17 -2.85 -13.13 3.10
CA LEU A 17 -2.13 -11.87 3.03
C LEU A 17 -0.81 -11.92 3.81
N ALA A 18 -0.82 -12.43 5.03
CA ALA A 18 0.40 -12.56 5.83
C ALA A 18 1.44 -13.45 5.13
N VAL A 19 1.01 -14.54 4.50
CA VAL A 19 1.89 -15.42 3.72
C VAL A 19 2.45 -14.69 2.49
N SER A 20 1.59 -13.96 1.76
CA SER A 20 2.00 -13.19 0.57
C SER A 20 2.98 -12.08 0.90
N VAL A 21 2.76 -11.31 1.98
CA VAL A 21 3.67 -10.25 2.43
C VAL A 21 5.05 -10.82 2.76
N ALA A 22 5.10 -11.88 3.57
CA ALA A 22 6.36 -12.54 3.91
C ALA A 22 7.06 -13.14 2.68
N ALA A 23 6.32 -13.57 1.66
CA ALA A 23 6.90 -14.01 0.39
C ALA A 23 7.44 -12.83 -0.43
N GLY A 24 6.74 -11.70 -0.46
CA GLY A 24 7.18 -10.49 -1.14
C GLY A 24 8.48 -9.94 -0.54
N GLU A 25 8.59 -9.93 0.79
CA GLU A 25 9.83 -9.58 1.49
C GLU A 25 11.02 -10.46 1.06
N ARG A 26 10.80 -11.76 0.83
CA ARG A 26 11.85 -12.65 0.30
C ARG A 26 12.24 -12.30 -1.13
N VAL A 27 11.28 -12.01 -1.99
CA VAL A 27 11.55 -11.59 -3.37
C VAL A 27 12.39 -10.30 -3.40
N LEU A 28 12.07 -9.33 -2.52
CA LEU A 28 12.84 -8.11 -2.38
C LEU A 28 14.26 -8.38 -1.87
N ALA A 29 14.40 -9.19 -0.82
CA ALA A 29 15.71 -9.54 -0.28
C ALA A 29 16.58 -10.29 -1.31
N GLU A 30 15.99 -11.17 -2.11
CA GLU A 30 16.70 -11.86 -3.19
C GLU A 30 17.10 -10.92 -4.33
N TRP A 31 16.27 -9.94 -4.66
CA TRP A 31 16.60 -8.90 -5.63
C TRP A 31 17.76 -8.03 -5.14
N ASP A 32 17.69 -7.52 -3.92
CA ASP A 32 18.72 -6.68 -3.31
C ASP A 32 20.07 -7.42 -3.20
N ALA A 33 20.04 -8.74 -2.97
CA ALA A 33 21.25 -9.55 -2.90
C ALA A 33 21.99 -9.69 -4.25
N VAL A 34 21.29 -9.53 -5.38
CA VAL A 34 21.86 -9.79 -6.71
C VAL A 34 21.95 -8.55 -7.59
N SER A 35 21.11 -7.53 -7.41
CA SER A 35 20.99 -6.39 -8.32
C SER A 35 22.31 -5.66 -8.52
N ASP A 36 23.05 -5.41 -7.44
CA ASP A 36 24.32 -4.67 -7.50
C ASP A 36 25.40 -5.46 -8.24
N SER A 37 25.39 -6.80 -8.13
CA SER A 37 26.34 -7.67 -8.85
C SER A 37 26.10 -7.71 -10.36
N LEU A 38 24.93 -7.26 -10.80
CA LEU A 38 24.53 -7.18 -12.20
C LEU A 38 24.74 -5.77 -12.78
N CYS A 39 25.29 -4.84 -11.98
CA CYS A 39 25.59 -3.49 -12.39
C CYS A 39 27.10 -3.18 -12.34
N ASP A 40 27.52 -2.16 -13.09
CA ASP A 40 28.85 -1.58 -12.99
C ASP A 40 28.96 -0.61 -11.78
N ALA A 41 30.12 0.03 -11.62
CA ALA A 41 30.39 0.95 -10.51
C ALA A 41 29.49 2.21 -10.53
N ASP A 42 28.89 2.53 -11.67
CA ASP A 42 27.99 3.66 -11.86
C ASP A 42 26.50 3.23 -11.76
N HIS A 43 26.25 1.97 -11.35
CA HIS A 43 24.94 1.32 -11.23
C HIS A 43 24.21 1.10 -12.57
N TRP A 44 24.94 1.04 -13.68
CA TRP A 44 24.37 0.64 -14.97
C TRP A 44 24.36 -0.88 -15.13
N PRO A 45 23.28 -1.48 -15.66
CA PRO A 45 23.24 -2.90 -15.98
C PRO A 45 24.42 -3.35 -16.86
N LEU A 46 25.08 -4.45 -16.48
CA LEU A 46 26.22 -5.01 -17.21
C LEU A 46 25.81 -5.72 -18.50
N ASP A 47 24.68 -6.43 -18.47
CA ASP A 47 24.13 -7.18 -19.59
C ASP A 47 22.64 -7.54 -19.37
N GLU A 48 22.07 -8.28 -20.32
CA GLU A 48 20.66 -8.70 -20.36
C GLU A 48 20.22 -9.53 -19.13
N ARG A 49 21.14 -10.08 -18.33
CA ARG A 49 20.78 -10.82 -17.10
C ARG A 49 20.10 -9.92 -16.07
N TYR A 50 20.42 -8.62 -16.06
CA TYR A 50 19.74 -7.66 -15.20
C TYR A 50 18.24 -7.60 -15.54
N ASP A 51 17.92 -7.38 -16.81
CA ASP A 51 16.54 -7.27 -17.29
C ASP A 51 15.77 -8.57 -17.07
N LEU A 52 16.39 -9.73 -17.36
CA LEU A 52 15.78 -11.03 -17.09
C LEU A 52 15.48 -11.22 -15.59
N ARG A 53 16.41 -10.83 -14.71
CA ARG A 53 16.20 -10.96 -13.26
C ARG A 53 15.15 -9.97 -12.75
N GLN A 54 15.06 -8.78 -13.35
CA GLN A 54 14.06 -7.77 -13.05
C GLN A 54 12.66 -8.27 -13.46
N GLN A 55 12.51 -8.80 -14.68
CA GLN A 55 11.26 -9.39 -15.14
C GLN A 55 10.79 -10.54 -14.24
N GLN A 56 11.72 -11.38 -13.78
CA GLN A 56 11.42 -12.45 -12.83
C GLN A 56 10.88 -11.91 -11.49
N ARG A 57 11.55 -10.90 -10.93
CA ARG A 57 11.11 -10.23 -9.69
C ARG A 57 9.71 -9.63 -9.84
N ASP A 58 9.47 -8.94 -10.95
CA ASP A 58 8.19 -8.29 -11.22
C ASP A 58 7.07 -9.33 -11.37
N ALA A 59 7.34 -10.44 -12.04
CA ALA A 59 6.41 -11.55 -12.16
C ALA A 59 6.08 -12.20 -10.81
N GLU A 60 7.09 -12.44 -9.97
CA GLU A 60 6.92 -13.00 -8.62
C GLU A 60 6.08 -12.08 -7.73
N MET A 61 6.39 -10.78 -7.71
CA MET A 61 5.63 -9.79 -6.93
C MET A 61 4.19 -9.66 -7.43
N TRP A 62 3.99 -9.62 -8.75
CA TRP A 62 2.65 -9.58 -9.33
C TRP A 62 1.84 -10.82 -8.94
N ALA A 63 2.43 -12.02 -8.99
CA ALA A 63 1.74 -13.26 -8.63
C ALA A 63 1.29 -13.28 -7.16
N LEU A 64 2.05 -12.65 -6.27
CA LEU A 64 1.69 -12.51 -4.85
C LEU A 64 0.59 -11.46 -4.61
N PHE A 65 0.53 -10.43 -5.45
CA PHE A 65 -0.41 -9.31 -5.33
C PHE A 65 -1.74 -9.54 -6.05
N ALA A 66 -1.72 -10.05 -7.29
CA ALA A 66 -2.87 -10.16 -8.18
C ALA A 66 -4.12 -10.84 -7.56
N PRO A 67 -4.01 -11.87 -6.71
CA PRO A 67 -5.18 -12.44 -6.04
C PRO A 67 -5.96 -11.42 -5.20
N PHE A 68 -5.31 -10.38 -4.68
CA PHE A 68 -5.95 -9.35 -3.88
C PHE A 68 -6.69 -8.30 -4.70
N LEU A 69 -6.56 -8.27 -6.03
CA LEU A 69 -7.36 -7.37 -6.86
C LEU A 69 -8.86 -7.66 -6.72
N ASP A 70 -9.24 -8.93 -6.56
CA ASP A 70 -10.64 -9.33 -6.35
C ASP A 70 -11.08 -9.17 -4.88
N HIS A 71 -10.25 -9.62 -3.93
CA HIS A 71 -10.68 -9.75 -2.52
C HIS A 71 -10.18 -8.64 -1.59
N GLY A 72 -9.13 -7.93 -1.99
CA GLY A 72 -8.46 -6.86 -1.22
C GLY A 72 -9.37 -5.68 -0.87
N PRO A 73 -10.23 -5.17 -1.79
CA PRO A 73 -11.12 -4.06 -1.48
C PRO A 73 -12.03 -4.34 -0.27
N ALA A 74 -12.52 -5.57 -0.13
CA ALA A 74 -13.34 -5.96 0.99
C ALA A 74 -12.56 -6.05 2.32
N LEU A 75 -11.26 -6.37 2.27
CA LEU A 75 -10.39 -6.36 3.46
C LEU A 75 -10.13 -4.94 3.93
N VAL A 76 -9.81 -4.03 2.99
CA VAL A 76 -9.56 -2.61 3.29
C VAL A 76 -10.82 -1.96 3.86
N ALA A 77 -11.97 -2.14 3.21
CA ALA A 77 -13.24 -1.58 3.70
C ALA A 77 -13.60 -2.08 5.12
N HIS A 78 -13.44 -3.38 5.39
CA HIS A 78 -13.67 -3.92 6.74
C HIS A 78 -12.70 -3.32 7.77
N ALA A 79 -11.44 -3.14 7.40
CA ALA A 79 -10.43 -2.53 8.27
C ALA A 79 -10.76 -1.06 8.57
N GLU A 80 -11.18 -0.28 7.58
CA GLU A 80 -11.63 1.10 7.73
C GLU A 80 -12.86 1.22 8.65
N GLU A 81 -13.85 0.33 8.49
CA GLU A 81 -15.02 0.26 9.37
C GLU A 81 -14.65 -0.12 10.80
N THR A 82 -13.63 -0.96 10.98
CA THR A 82 -13.17 -1.41 12.30
C THR A 82 -12.37 -0.34 13.02
N LEU A 83 -11.62 0.48 12.27
CA LEU A 83 -10.64 1.43 12.78
C LEU A 83 -11.15 2.35 13.90
N PRO A 84 -12.37 2.95 13.83
CA PRO A 84 -12.87 3.85 14.88
C PRO A 84 -13.00 3.21 16.27
N PHE A 85 -13.16 1.88 16.33
CA PHE A 85 -13.37 1.12 17.56
C PHE A 85 -12.06 0.68 18.23
N LEU A 86 -10.94 0.76 17.52
CA LEU A 86 -9.62 0.41 18.01
C LEU A 86 -8.99 1.54 18.82
N ASP A 87 -7.89 1.22 19.50
CA ASP A 87 -7.15 2.14 20.33
C ASP A 87 -6.72 3.38 19.52
N PRO A 88 -7.02 4.61 19.97
CA PRO A 88 -6.52 5.82 19.32
C PRO A 88 -4.99 5.90 19.24
N GLU A 89 -4.28 5.39 20.25
CA GLU A 89 -2.81 5.44 20.27
C GLU A 89 -2.22 4.52 19.20
N ASP A 90 -2.66 3.25 19.15
CA ASP A 90 -2.25 2.29 18.13
C ASP A 90 -2.49 2.82 16.71
N ARG A 91 -3.63 3.50 16.49
CA ARG A 91 -3.96 4.08 15.17
C ARG A 91 -2.95 5.11 14.69
N VAL A 92 -2.44 5.94 15.60
CA VAL A 92 -1.47 6.99 15.28
C VAL A 92 -0.09 6.39 15.12
N ASP A 93 0.34 5.58 16.09
CA ASP A 93 1.70 5.00 16.12
C ASP A 93 1.95 4.06 14.95
N ARG A 94 0.96 3.22 14.61
CA ARG A 94 1.01 2.31 13.47
C ARG A 94 0.66 2.97 12.14
N ARG A 95 0.26 4.24 12.16
CA ARG A 95 -0.16 5.03 10.99
C ARG A 95 -1.24 4.34 10.15
N TRP A 96 -2.12 3.55 10.78
CA TRP A 96 -3.12 2.73 10.07
C TRP A 96 -3.96 3.49 9.03
N PRO A 97 -4.47 4.72 9.28
CA PRO A 97 -5.20 5.47 8.25
C PRO A 97 -4.38 5.71 6.97
N TYR A 98 -3.10 6.04 7.11
CA TYR A 98 -2.21 6.25 5.97
C TYR A 98 -1.99 4.96 5.20
N ARG A 99 -1.71 3.86 5.90
CA ARG A 99 -1.42 2.55 5.28
C ARG A 99 -2.65 1.99 4.55
N LEU A 100 -3.84 2.14 5.12
CA LEU A 100 -5.09 1.74 4.47
C LEU A 100 -5.33 2.52 3.16
N ARG A 101 -5.04 3.84 3.15
CA ARG A 101 -5.09 4.64 1.91
C ARG A 101 -4.11 4.11 0.86
N MET A 102 -2.86 3.84 1.24
CA MET A 102 -1.86 3.28 0.31
C MET A 102 -2.30 1.93 -0.27
N LEU A 103 -2.91 1.07 0.54
CA LEU A 103 -3.47 -0.21 0.08
C LEU A 103 -4.62 -0.01 -0.91
N GLY A 104 -5.52 0.96 -0.65
CA GLY A 104 -6.58 1.33 -1.59
C GLY A 104 -6.02 1.81 -2.93
N GLU A 105 -5.07 2.73 -2.90
CA GLU A 105 -4.40 3.26 -4.10
C GLU A 105 -3.68 2.14 -4.90
N ALA A 106 -3.02 1.21 -4.21
CA ALA A 106 -2.39 0.05 -4.83
C ALA A 106 -3.40 -0.86 -5.53
N LEU A 107 -4.54 -1.17 -4.88
CA LEU A 107 -5.58 -2.00 -5.48
C LEU A 107 -6.22 -1.35 -6.71
N GLU A 108 -6.53 -0.05 -6.63
CA GLU A 108 -7.08 0.69 -7.77
C GLU A 108 -6.10 0.75 -8.94
N GLY A 109 -4.82 0.99 -8.66
CA GLY A 109 -3.75 0.99 -9.65
C GLY A 109 -3.54 -0.37 -10.30
N GLY A 110 -3.42 -1.42 -9.49
CA GLY A 110 -3.28 -2.79 -9.96
C GLY A 110 -4.47 -3.25 -10.80
N ALA A 111 -5.70 -2.89 -10.41
CA ALA A 111 -6.90 -3.21 -11.18
C ALA A 111 -6.88 -2.55 -12.56
N ARG A 112 -6.38 -1.31 -12.68
CA ARG A 112 -6.21 -0.64 -13.98
C ARG A 112 -5.19 -1.35 -14.86
N VAL A 113 -4.05 -1.73 -14.31
CA VAL A 113 -2.99 -2.49 -15.02
C VAL A 113 -3.54 -3.83 -15.51
N GLN A 114 -4.25 -4.57 -14.64
CA GLN A 114 -4.87 -5.85 -15.00
C GLN A 114 -5.92 -5.69 -16.11
N ALA A 115 -6.78 -4.66 -16.03
CA ALA A 115 -7.77 -4.39 -17.07
C ALA A 115 -7.12 -4.01 -18.42
N GLY A 116 -6.01 -3.26 -18.40
CA GLY A 116 -5.22 -2.95 -19.59
C GLY A 116 -4.65 -4.21 -20.24
N PHE A 117 -4.06 -5.09 -19.43
CA PHE A 117 -3.60 -6.40 -19.88
C PHE A 117 -4.72 -7.25 -20.48
N GLU A 118 -5.89 -7.32 -19.82
CA GLU A 118 -7.05 -8.08 -20.32
C GLU A 118 -7.56 -7.55 -21.66
N ALA A 119 -7.56 -6.23 -21.86
CA ALA A 119 -7.92 -5.61 -23.14
C ALA A 119 -6.93 -5.99 -24.25
N VAL A 120 -5.63 -5.95 -23.97
CA VAL A 120 -4.58 -6.38 -24.93
C VAL A 120 -4.71 -7.87 -25.23
N ALA A 121 -4.81 -8.71 -24.20
CA ALA A 121 -4.94 -10.16 -24.35
C ALA A 121 -6.21 -10.55 -25.12
N GLY A 122 -7.34 -9.88 -24.87
CA GLY A 122 -8.60 -10.11 -25.57
C GLY A 122 -8.60 -9.65 -27.03
N ALA A 123 -7.70 -8.75 -27.42
CA ALA A 123 -7.54 -8.31 -28.81
C ALA A 123 -6.63 -9.23 -29.65
N LEU A 124 -5.91 -10.17 -29.02
CA LEU A 124 -5.05 -11.11 -29.73
C LEU A 124 -5.89 -12.13 -30.50
N LEU A 125 -5.61 -12.25 -31.80
CA LEU A 125 -6.28 -13.23 -32.66
C LEU A 125 -5.80 -14.64 -32.32
N PRO A 126 -6.72 -15.58 -32.05
CA PRO A 126 -6.38 -17.00 -31.97
C PRO A 126 -5.69 -17.45 -33.27
N ASP A 127 -4.67 -18.31 -33.15
CA ASP A 127 -3.92 -18.91 -34.27
C ASP A 127 -3.04 -17.94 -35.10
N HIS A 128 -2.90 -16.67 -34.71
CA HIS A 128 -1.93 -15.78 -35.35
C HIS A 128 -0.50 -16.15 -34.94
N LEU A 129 0.43 -16.25 -35.90
CA LEU A 129 1.82 -16.70 -35.70
C LEU A 129 2.58 -15.93 -34.60
N ARG A 130 2.19 -14.68 -34.32
CA ARG A 130 2.83 -13.82 -33.30
C ARG A 130 2.01 -13.68 -32.02
N ALA A 131 0.85 -14.32 -31.90
CA ALA A 131 -0.03 -14.15 -30.74
C ALA A 131 0.65 -14.57 -29.42
N GLU A 132 1.39 -15.67 -29.42
CA GLU A 132 2.10 -16.16 -28.23
C GLU A 132 3.21 -15.20 -27.76
N ALA A 133 4.02 -14.71 -28.71
CA ALA A 133 5.07 -13.74 -28.41
C ALA A 133 4.48 -12.42 -27.87
N ALA A 134 3.44 -11.91 -28.52
CA ALA A 134 2.75 -10.68 -28.09
C ALA A 134 2.07 -10.86 -26.72
N PHE A 135 1.52 -12.04 -26.43
CA PHE A 135 0.95 -12.34 -25.12
C PHE A 135 2.03 -12.36 -24.04
N THR A 136 3.17 -12.99 -24.31
CA THR A 136 4.32 -13.03 -23.38
C THR A 136 4.84 -11.63 -23.09
N GLU A 137 4.99 -10.79 -24.13
CA GLU A 137 5.37 -9.39 -23.98
C GLU A 137 4.35 -8.60 -23.15
N ALA A 138 3.05 -8.79 -23.39
CA ALA A 138 2.00 -8.16 -22.60
C ALA A 138 2.01 -8.60 -21.12
N VAL A 139 2.40 -9.84 -20.83
CA VAL A 139 2.59 -10.31 -19.44
C VAL A 139 3.77 -9.61 -18.78
N VAL A 140 4.89 -9.46 -19.49
CA VAL A 140 6.07 -8.74 -19.00
C VAL A 140 5.73 -7.28 -18.72
N GLU A 141 5.07 -6.60 -19.66
CA GLU A 141 4.66 -5.20 -19.51
C GLU A 141 3.71 -5.01 -18.32
N ARG A 142 2.70 -5.88 -18.18
CA ARG A 142 1.78 -5.85 -17.03
C ARG A 142 2.53 -5.96 -15.70
N ASN A 143 3.49 -6.86 -15.61
CA ASN A 143 4.25 -7.06 -14.38
C ASN A 143 5.12 -5.84 -14.07
N ALA A 144 5.77 -5.27 -15.08
CA ALA A 144 6.60 -4.07 -14.96
C ALA A 144 5.77 -2.85 -14.54
N GLU A 145 4.65 -2.57 -15.21
CA GLU A 145 3.72 -1.50 -14.82
C GLU A 145 3.10 -1.75 -13.44
N GLY A 146 2.81 -3.02 -13.14
CA GLY A 146 2.25 -3.49 -11.88
C GLY A 146 3.20 -3.48 -10.70
N TRP A 147 4.51 -3.29 -10.93
CA TRP A 147 5.55 -3.33 -9.93
C TRP A 147 5.26 -2.39 -8.76
N HIS A 148 5.00 -1.11 -9.04
CA HIS A 148 4.80 -0.09 -8.02
C HIS A 148 3.62 -0.42 -7.09
N TYR A 149 2.53 -0.94 -7.64
CA TYR A 149 1.34 -1.32 -6.88
C TYR A 149 1.57 -2.59 -6.06
N SER A 150 2.26 -3.57 -6.63
CA SER A 150 2.62 -4.81 -5.93
C SER A 150 3.54 -4.51 -4.73
N LEU A 151 4.56 -3.67 -4.93
CA LEU A 151 5.46 -3.24 -3.86
C LEU A 151 4.71 -2.49 -2.77
N THR A 152 3.91 -1.49 -3.15
CA THR A 152 3.11 -0.69 -2.20
C THR A 152 2.19 -1.59 -1.38
N TRP A 153 1.58 -2.61 -1.99
CA TRP A 153 0.76 -3.58 -1.29
C TRP A 153 1.56 -4.39 -0.27
N MET A 154 2.72 -4.93 -0.65
CA MET A 154 3.54 -5.73 0.26
C MET A 154 4.08 -4.92 1.44
N GLU A 155 4.50 -3.66 1.22
CA GLU A 155 5.01 -2.76 2.26
C GLU A 155 3.93 -2.32 3.27
N ASN A 156 2.65 -2.43 2.92
CA ASN A 156 1.54 -1.94 3.74
C ASN A 156 0.58 -3.04 4.22
N GLY A 157 0.67 -4.26 3.69
CA GLY A 157 -0.33 -5.32 3.86
C GLY A 157 -0.45 -5.87 5.28
N ASP A 158 0.64 -5.88 6.05
CA ASP A 158 0.65 -6.21 7.47
C ASP A 158 -0.26 -5.29 8.30
N ALA A 159 -0.56 -4.06 7.87
CA ALA A 159 -1.54 -3.20 8.54
C ALA A 159 -2.92 -3.89 8.67
N LEU A 160 -3.36 -4.63 7.65
CA LEU A 160 -4.61 -5.39 7.71
C LEU A 160 -4.52 -6.55 8.71
N VAL A 161 -3.34 -7.18 8.84
CA VAL A 161 -3.09 -8.24 9.82
C VAL A 161 -3.07 -7.69 11.25
N GLU A 162 -2.43 -6.55 11.46
CA GLU A 162 -2.38 -5.83 12.74
C GLU A 162 -3.79 -5.42 13.19
N ILE A 163 -4.57 -4.79 12.31
CA ILE A 163 -5.97 -4.39 12.58
C ILE A 163 -6.83 -5.61 12.91
N ALA A 164 -6.68 -6.71 12.18
CA ALA A 164 -7.41 -7.95 12.45
C ALA A 164 -7.02 -8.60 13.79
N ARG A 165 -5.78 -8.43 14.26
CA ARG A 165 -5.35 -8.86 15.60
C ARG A 165 -5.98 -7.96 16.67
N ALA A 166 -5.87 -6.65 16.51
CA ALA A 166 -6.48 -5.68 17.44
C ALA A 166 -8.01 -5.84 17.55
N GLU A 167 -8.70 -6.15 16.44
CA GLU A 167 -10.14 -6.46 16.44
C GLU A 167 -10.45 -7.70 17.28
N ARG A 168 -9.64 -8.77 17.14
CA ARG A 168 -9.81 -10.00 17.93
C ARG A 168 -9.57 -9.75 19.42
N ASP A 169 -8.54 -8.99 19.75
CA ASP A 169 -8.23 -8.62 21.13
C ASP A 169 -9.35 -7.79 21.75
N LEU A 170 -9.93 -6.85 21.00
CA LEU A 170 -11.09 -6.09 21.43
C LEU A 170 -12.30 -7.00 21.75
N ARG A 171 -12.57 -8.00 20.91
CA ARG A 171 -13.68 -8.97 21.09
C ARG A 171 -13.43 -9.93 22.26
N GLY A 172 -12.17 -10.29 22.52
CA GLY A 172 -11.78 -11.16 23.65
C GLY A 172 -11.91 -10.48 25.01
N HIS A 173 -12.01 -9.16 25.07
CA HIS A 173 -12.09 -8.37 26.30
C HIS A 173 -13.42 -7.58 26.37
N PRO A 174 -14.50 -8.16 26.93
CA PRO A 174 -15.84 -7.56 26.88
C PRO A 174 -15.90 -6.15 27.49
N ASP A 175 -15.13 -5.87 28.56
CA ASP A 175 -15.05 -4.55 29.18
C ASP A 175 -14.37 -3.50 28.27
N ARG A 176 -13.39 -3.91 27.44
CA ARG A 176 -12.76 -3.02 26.45
C ARG A 176 -13.73 -2.75 25.31
N SER A 177 -14.42 -3.79 24.81
CA SER A 177 -15.43 -3.67 23.77
C SER A 177 -16.56 -2.71 24.15
N GLN A 178 -17.10 -2.82 25.36
CA GLN A 178 -18.17 -1.92 25.83
C GLN A 178 -17.70 -0.47 25.99
N ARG A 179 -16.47 -0.26 26.50
CA ARG A 179 -15.88 1.08 26.62
C ARG A 179 -15.65 1.73 25.26
N SER A 180 -15.12 1.00 24.28
CA SER A 180 -14.93 1.50 22.90
C SER A 180 -16.27 1.88 22.26
N ALA A 181 -17.31 1.04 22.40
CA ALA A 181 -18.63 1.33 21.87
C ALA A 181 -19.26 2.58 22.50
N ARG A 182 -19.14 2.75 23.83
CA ARG A 182 -19.62 3.94 24.54
C ARG A 182 -18.87 5.20 24.12
N ALA A 183 -17.54 5.13 23.99
CA ALA A 183 -16.72 6.24 23.54
C ALA A 183 -17.11 6.69 22.11
N GLN A 184 -17.36 5.74 21.20
CA GLN A 184 -17.78 6.05 19.84
C GLN A 184 -19.20 6.64 19.79
N ALA A 185 -20.15 6.08 20.55
CA ALA A 185 -21.49 6.64 20.66
C ALA A 185 -21.49 8.04 21.28
N ALA A 186 -20.54 8.36 22.17
CA ALA A 186 -20.34 9.71 22.69
C ALA A 186 -19.80 10.65 21.60
N ARG A 187 -18.78 10.22 20.83
CA ARG A 187 -18.25 11.02 19.70
C ARG A 187 -19.31 11.33 18.64
N ALA A 188 -20.13 10.34 18.27
CA ALA A 188 -21.20 10.52 17.28
C ALA A 188 -22.31 11.47 17.75
N ARG A 189 -22.53 11.59 19.07
CA ARG A 189 -23.50 12.52 19.66
C ARG A 189 -22.93 13.90 19.94
N SER A 190 -21.62 14.05 19.96
CA SER A 190 -20.96 15.33 20.24
C SER A 190 -21.00 16.24 19.00
N PRO A 191 -21.63 17.44 19.08
CA PRO A 191 -21.69 18.39 17.97
C PRO A 191 -20.33 19.04 17.63
N HIS A 192 -19.26 18.71 18.36
CA HIS A 192 -17.92 19.29 18.18
C HIS A 192 -17.09 18.71 17.03
N ALA A 193 -17.49 17.60 16.41
CA ALA A 193 -16.74 17.02 15.29
C ALA A 193 -16.83 17.84 13.97
N LEU A 194 -17.80 18.76 13.85
CA LEU A 194 -18.01 19.58 12.65
C LEU A 194 -17.43 21.01 12.75
N ARG A 195 -16.74 21.36 13.83
CA ARG A 195 -16.09 22.68 13.98
C ARG A 195 -14.74 22.56 14.65
N GLN A 196 -13.70 22.33 13.85
CA GLN A 196 -12.41 22.94 14.14
C GLN A 196 -12.26 24.18 13.24
N PRO A 197 -12.44 25.40 13.76
CA PRO A 197 -11.88 26.56 13.11
C PRO A 197 -10.36 26.53 13.29
N VAL A 198 -9.64 26.72 12.18
CA VAL A 198 -8.22 27.06 12.16
C VAL A 198 -8.01 28.25 13.09
N ALA A 199 -7.37 28.02 14.24
CA ALA A 199 -6.88 29.10 15.08
C ALA A 199 -5.64 29.66 14.40
N THR A 200 -5.84 30.68 13.56
CA THR A 200 -4.79 31.56 13.09
C THR A 200 -4.26 32.32 14.30
N THR A 201 -3.16 31.84 14.90
CA THR A 201 -2.40 32.65 15.85
C THR A 201 -1.77 33.81 15.10
N ALA A 202 -2.43 34.96 15.18
CA ALA A 202 -1.87 36.25 14.81
C ALA A 202 -0.64 36.52 15.69
N ALA A 203 0.54 36.51 15.07
CA ALA A 203 1.77 36.94 15.71
C ALA A 203 1.72 38.46 15.92
N SER A 204 1.75 38.87 17.19
CA SER A 204 1.88 40.26 17.61
C SER A 204 3.25 40.81 17.20
N ALA A 205 3.25 41.85 16.39
CA ALA A 205 4.42 42.64 16.06
C ALA A 205 4.85 43.51 17.25
N ALA A 206 6.13 43.46 17.64
CA ALA A 206 6.86 44.59 18.18
C ALA A 206 8.38 44.37 18.20
N ALA A 207 9.09 45.34 17.62
CA ALA A 207 10.46 45.80 17.90
C ALA A 207 11.67 44.98 17.40
N ALA A 208 12.21 45.42 16.25
CA ALA A 208 13.65 45.51 15.97
C ALA A 208 14.09 47.00 16.20
N PRO A 209 15.39 47.43 16.19
CA PRO A 209 16.56 46.85 15.49
C PRO A 209 17.93 47.12 16.22
N PRO A 210 19.14 47.27 15.61
CA PRO A 210 19.70 46.86 14.29
C PRO A 210 21.11 46.18 14.33
N GLY A 211 21.55 45.64 13.17
CA GLY A 211 22.94 45.32 12.80
C GLY A 211 23.14 43.82 12.51
N LEU A 212 23.71 43.32 11.41
CA LEU A 212 24.64 43.84 10.40
C LEU A 212 24.48 43.04 9.09
N LEU A 213 24.82 43.70 7.99
CA LEU A 213 24.89 43.30 6.58
C LEU A 213 25.62 41.95 6.36
N ALA A 214 25.03 40.99 5.65
CA ALA A 214 25.08 40.74 4.19
C ALA A 214 26.40 40.15 3.67
N HIS A 215 26.38 38.88 3.24
CA HIS A 215 27.31 38.33 2.26
C HIS A 215 26.65 37.32 1.31
N ASP A 216 26.43 37.82 0.09
CA ASP A 216 26.57 37.24 -1.24
C ASP A 216 26.11 35.82 -1.62
N ARG A 217 25.17 35.84 -2.59
CA ARG A 217 24.86 34.78 -3.54
C ARG A 217 25.99 34.65 -4.56
N VAL A 218 26.56 33.45 -4.70
CA VAL A 218 27.33 33.07 -5.88
C VAL A 218 26.39 32.58 -6.97
N ARG A 219 26.35 33.36 -8.05
CA ARG A 219 25.72 33.11 -9.34
C ARG A 219 26.62 32.16 -10.14
N ARG A 220 26.12 30.99 -10.57
CA ARG A 220 26.80 30.17 -11.60
C ARG A 220 26.27 30.58 -12.98
N SER A 221 27.21 30.91 -13.87
CA SER A 221 27.00 31.02 -15.31
C SER A 221 28.04 30.14 -15.99
N ARG A 222 27.57 29.45 -17.05
CA ARG A 222 28.28 28.60 -18.02
C ARG A 222 28.56 27.17 -17.58
#